data_AF-A0A960ZFI9-F1
#
_entry.id   AF-A0A960ZFI9-F1
#
_cell.length_a   1.000
_cell.length_b   1.000
_cell.length_c   1.000
_cell.angle_alpha   90.00
_cell.angle_beta   90.00
_cell.angle_gamma   90.00
#
_symmetry.space_group_name_H-M   'P 1'
#
loop_
_entity.id
_entity.type
_entity.pdbx_description
1 polymer ?
#
loop_
_entity_poly.entity_id
_entity_poly.type
_entity_poly.pdbx_seq_one_letter_code
_entity_poly.pdbx_strand_id
1 'polypeptide(L)'
;MVRKPDTIYPLFDTLPKVNGSFSCLSSRKGVVFSGLYNLSKAFLIDTLQKQLSCPILYVTRGSREEDQAYEDFELIASAPAFQFPNWEVLPSEGIPPHPDISAERMRLLYQLHQNPEAPSIIITG
;
A
#
# COMPACT_ATOMS: atom_id res chain seq x y z
N MET A 1 -29.72 -2.75 -17.52
CA MET A 1 -28.65 -3.75 -17.77
C MET A 1 -27.33 -2.99 -17.81
N VAL A 2 -26.74 -2.78 -16.63
CA VAL A 2 -25.55 -1.96 -16.43
C VAL A 2 -24.34 -2.80 -16.84
N ARG A 3 -23.56 -2.33 -17.82
CA ARG A 3 -22.32 -2.98 -18.26
C ARG A 3 -21.30 -2.89 -17.12
N LYS A 4 -20.77 -4.05 -16.68
CA LYS A 4 -19.62 -4.13 -15.77
C LYS A 4 -18.38 -3.52 -16.45
N PRO A 5 -17.54 -2.76 -15.73
CA PRO A 5 -16.29 -2.23 -16.25
C PRO A 5 -15.18 -3.30 -16.16
N ASP A 6 -15.25 -4.34 -16.97
CA ASP A 6 -14.26 -5.45 -17.00
C ASP A 6 -13.08 -5.16 -17.97
N THR A 7 -12.72 -3.91 -18.25
CA THR A 7 -11.83 -3.61 -19.40
C THR A 7 -10.80 -2.50 -19.16
N ILE A 8 -10.01 -2.58 -18.08
CA ILE A 8 -8.70 -1.89 -17.98
C ILE A 8 -7.57 -2.87 -17.59
N TYR A 9 -7.87 -4.18 -17.48
CA TYR A 9 -7.07 -5.10 -16.67
C TYR A 9 -5.80 -5.80 -17.24
N PRO A 10 -5.29 -5.66 -18.48
CA PRO A 10 -4.06 -6.39 -18.84
C PRO A 10 -2.80 -5.54 -18.98
N LEU A 11 -2.83 -4.22 -18.74
CA LEU A 11 -1.71 -3.35 -19.15
C LEU A 11 -0.38 -3.66 -18.44
N PHE A 12 -0.38 -4.10 -17.18
CA PHE A 12 0.86 -4.50 -16.49
C PHE A 12 1.15 -5.99 -16.61
N ASP A 13 0.14 -6.85 -16.66
CA ASP A 13 0.31 -8.30 -16.87
C ASP A 13 0.96 -8.62 -18.23
N THR A 14 0.73 -7.75 -19.21
CA THR A 14 1.31 -7.89 -20.56
C THR A 14 2.67 -7.23 -20.73
N LEU A 15 3.17 -6.46 -19.73
CA LEU A 15 4.49 -5.83 -19.82
C LEU A 15 5.57 -6.86 -19.43
N PRO A 16 6.41 -7.33 -20.38
CA PRO A 16 7.38 -8.40 -20.12
C PRO A 16 8.41 -8.04 -19.04
N LYS A 17 8.69 -6.73 -18.90
CA LYS A 17 9.61 -6.18 -17.89
C LYS A 17 9.08 -6.30 -16.47
N VAL A 18 7.76 -6.38 -16.30
CA VAL A 18 7.10 -6.41 -14.98
C VAL A 18 7.11 -7.84 -14.43
N ASN A 19 6.69 -8.82 -15.23
CA ASN A 19 6.64 -10.23 -14.84
C ASN A 19 8.02 -10.82 -14.48
N GLY A 20 9.07 -10.46 -15.24
CA GLY A 20 10.44 -10.90 -14.93
C GLY A 20 10.98 -10.32 -13.62
N SER A 21 10.57 -9.10 -13.28
CA SER A 21 11.06 -8.37 -12.11
C SER A 21 10.44 -8.86 -10.79
N PHE A 22 9.27 -9.49 -10.82
CA PHE A 22 8.68 -10.04 -9.59
C PHE A 22 9.35 -11.32 -9.13
N SER A 23 9.95 -12.08 -10.07
CA SER A 23 10.73 -13.27 -9.74
C SER A 23 11.95 -13.00 -8.86
N CYS A 24 12.48 -11.77 -8.83
CA CYS A 24 13.59 -11.45 -7.94
C CYS A 24 13.15 -10.97 -6.55
N LEU A 25 11.88 -10.62 -6.34
CA LEU A 25 11.34 -10.29 -5.02
C LEU A 25 11.33 -11.52 -4.11
N SER A 26 11.05 -12.71 -4.67
CA SER A 26 11.16 -13.98 -3.93
C SER A 26 12.60 -14.28 -3.49
N SER A 27 13.61 -13.72 -4.18
CA SER A 27 15.03 -13.81 -3.81
C SER A 27 15.50 -12.74 -2.80
N ARG A 28 14.57 -11.98 -2.19
CA ARG A 28 14.84 -10.86 -1.28
C ARG A 28 15.75 -9.78 -1.87
N LYS A 29 15.75 -9.62 -3.19
CA LYS A 29 16.47 -8.55 -3.88
C LYS A 29 15.52 -7.38 -4.13
N GLY A 30 16.01 -6.16 -3.90
CA GLY A 30 15.27 -4.94 -4.21
C GLY A 30 15.15 -4.73 -5.72
N VAL A 31 14.01 -4.17 -6.12
CA VAL A 31 13.73 -3.77 -7.50
C VAL A 31 13.42 -2.28 -7.51
N VAL A 32 13.94 -1.57 -8.51
CA VAL A 32 13.65 -0.16 -8.73
C VAL A 32 12.71 -0.03 -9.92
N PHE A 33 11.55 0.56 -9.69
CA PHE A 33 10.63 1.00 -10.74
C PHE A 33 10.73 2.52 -10.87
N SER A 34 10.87 3.02 -12.09
CA SER A 34 10.97 4.45 -12.39
C SER A 34 9.99 4.84 -13.50
N GLY A 35 9.55 6.11 -13.51
CA GLY A 35 8.60 6.62 -14.51
C GLY A 35 7.13 6.36 -14.16
N LEU A 36 6.85 5.97 -12.92
CA LEU A 36 5.49 5.78 -12.41
C LEU A 36 5.00 7.03 -11.68
N TYR A 37 3.77 7.43 -11.98
CA TYR A 37 3.10 8.60 -11.42
C TYR A 37 1.71 8.23 -10.87
N ASN A 38 1.37 8.75 -9.69
CA ASN A 38 0.05 8.60 -9.04
C ASN A 38 -0.50 7.16 -9.11
N LEU A 39 -1.73 7.00 -9.63
CA LEU A 39 -2.45 5.74 -9.81
C LEU A 39 -1.64 4.61 -10.47
N SER A 40 -0.64 4.90 -11.30
CA SER A 40 0.20 3.83 -11.89
C SER A 40 1.05 3.11 -10.84
N LYS A 41 1.42 3.80 -9.74
CA LYS A 41 2.09 3.18 -8.58
C LYS A 41 1.11 2.28 -7.84
N ALA A 42 -0.09 2.79 -7.54
CA ALA A 42 -1.11 2.01 -6.86
C ALA A 42 -1.48 0.75 -7.67
N PHE A 43 -1.57 0.87 -9.00
CA PHE A 43 -1.87 -0.26 -9.88
C PHE A 43 -0.75 -1.31 -9.88
N LEU A 44 0.52 -0.88 -9.91
CA LEU A 44 1.65 -1.78 -9.76
C LEU A 44 1.59 -2.55 -8.43
N ILE A 45 1.28 -1.85 -7.34
CA ILE A 45 1.21 -2.45 -6.01
C ILE A 45 0.02 -3.40 -5.87
N ASP A 46 -1.15 -3.07 -6.43
CA ASP A 46 -2.30 -3.99 -6.49
C ASP A 46 -1.98 -5.26 -7.30
N THR A 47 -1.27 -5.12 -8.43
CA THR A 47 -0.79 -6.27 -9.22
C THR A 47 0.17 -7.14 -8.41
N LEU A 48 1.11 -6.51 -7.70
CA LEU A 48 2.06 -7.19 -6.81
C LEU A 48 1.36 -7.94 -5.69
N GLN A 49 0.39 -7.30 -5.04
CA GLN A 49 -0.37 -7.89 -3.96
C GLN A 49 -1.14 -9.13 -4.43
N LYS A 50 -1.79 -9.07 -5.59
CA LYS A 50 -2.50 -10.21 -6.19
C LYS A 50 -1.59 -11.41 -6.45
N GLN A 51 -0.33 -11.15 -6.84
CA GLN A 51 0.62 -12.21 -7.13
C GLN A 51 1.29 -12.79 -5.89
N LEU A 52 1.65 -11.94 -4.92
CA LEU A 52 2.38 -12.35 -3.72
C LEU A 52 1.47 -12.81 -2.59
N SER A 53 0.19 -12.40 -2.60
CA SER A 53 -0.80 -12.70 -1.55
C SER A 53 -0.29 -12.45 -0.13
N CYS A 54 0.43 -11.34 0.08
CA CYS A 54 0.99 -10.97 1.38
C CYS A 54 0.66 -9.50 1.73
N PRO A 55 0.78 -9.11 3.01
CA PRO A 55 0.73 -7.70 3.40
C PRO A 55 1.84 -6.89 2.70
N ILE A 56 1.52 -5.69 2.26
CA ILE A 56 2.46 -4.73 1.67
C ILE A 56 2.48 -3.46 2.51
N LEU A 57 3.67 -3.05 2.94
CA LEU A 57 3.92 -1.74 3.52
C LEU A 57 4.35 -0.76 2.42
N TYR A 58 3.53 0.25 2.17
CA TYR A 58 3.75 1.32 1.20
C TYR A 58 4.21 2.59 1.93
N VAL A 59 5.50 2.90 1.82
CA VAL A 59 6.10 4.07 2.47
C VAL A 59 6.15 5.23 1.49
N THR A 60 5.62 6.38 1.91
CA THR A 60 5.61 7.62 1.13
C THR A 60 6.62 8.61 1.70
N ARG A 61 6.67 9.83 1.14
CA ARG A 61 7.60 10.88 1.58
C ARG A 61 7.06 11.75 2.72
N GLY A 62 5.75 11.69 2.97
CA GLY A 62 5.07 12.53 3.94
C GLY A 62 3.56 12.45 3.79
N SER A 63 2.84 13.15 4.67
CA SER A 63 1.39 13.02 4.83
C SER A 63 0.60 13.31 3.55
N ARG A 64 1.04 14.28 2.73
CA ARG A 64 0.34 14.59 1.47
C ARG A 64 0.39 13.43 0.48
N GLU A 65 1.55 12.81 0.31
CA GLU A 65 1.71 11.64 -0.56
C GLU A 65 1.03 10.40 0.03
N GLU A 66 0.98 10.29 1.36
CA GLU A 66 0.22 9.26 2.08
C GLU A 66 -1.29 9.36 1.79
N ASP A 67 -1.87 10.55 1.92
CA ASP A 67 -3.29 10.79 1.64
C ASP A 67 -3.62 10.51 0.17
N GLN A 68 -2.80 11.02 -0.77
CA GLN A 68 -2.99 10.75 -2.19
C GLN A 68 -2.88 9.25 -2.51
N ALA A 69 -1.93 8.55 -1.88
CA ALA A 69 -1.79 7.11 -2.07
C ALA A 69 -3.01 6.36 -1.51
N TYR A 70 -3.54 6.79 -0.35
CA TYR A 70 -4.74 6.20 0.22
C TYR A 70 -5.94 6.35 -0.71
N GLU A 71 -6.20 7.55 -1.24
CA GLU A 71 -7.25 7.78 -2.24
C GLU A 71 -7.05 6.91 -3.49
N ASP A 72 -5.82 6.83 -3.99
CA ASP A 72 -5.47 6.01 -5.16
C ASP A 72 -5.77 4.52 -4.89
N PHE A 73 -5.42 4.01 -3.71
CA PHE A 73 -5.67 2.62 -3.31
C PHE A 73 -7.14 2.35 -3.01
N GLU A 74 -7.86 3.26 -2.37
CA GLU A 74 -9.31 3.13 -2.16
C GLU A 74 -10.05 2.96 -3.49
N LEU A 75 -9.58 3.63 -4.54
CA LEU A 75 -10.19 3.57 -5.86
C LEU A 75 -9.96 2.24 -6.59
N ILE A 76 -8.78 1.62 -6.45
CA ILE A 76 -8.38 0.49 -7.33
C ILE A 76 -7.90 -0.78 -6.63
N ALA A 77 -7.54 -0.71 -5.34
CA ALA A 77 -6.95 -1.85 -4.65
C ALA A 77 -8.00 -2.95 -4.42
N SER A 78 -7.60 -4.19 -4.66
CA SER A 78 -8.47 -5.35 -4.48
C SER A 78 -8.48 -5.88 -3.04
N ALA A 79 -7.43 -5.62 -2.26
CA ALA A 79 -7.44 -5.89 -0.83
C ALA A 79 -7.46 -4.59 0.00
N PRO A 80 -7.83 -4.69 1.29
CA PRO A 80 -8.01 -3.53 2.15
C PRO A 80 -6.75 -2.66 2.22
N ALA A 81 -6.96 -1.35 2.08
CA ALA A 81 -5.94 -0.33 2.30
C ALA A 81 -6.19 0.36 3.65
N PHE A 82 -5.12 0.58 4.41
CA PHE A 82 -5.16 1.23 5.71
C PHE A 82 -4.08 2.31 5.79
N GLN A 83 -4.41 3.47 6.35
CA GLN A 83 -3.41 4.45 6.77
C GLN A 83 -2.86 4.06 8.13
N PHE A 84 -1.54 4.13 8.28
CA PHE A 84 -0.86 3.99 9.57
C PHE A 84 -0.44 5.38 10.04
N PRO A 85 -1.24 6.02 10.90
CA PRO A 85 -1.17 7.45 11.11
C PRO A 85 0.14 7.84 11.78
N ASN A 86 0.69 8.94 11.30
CA ASN A 86 1.91 9.53 11.82
C ASN A 86 1.72 10.10 13.23
N TRP A 87 2.81 10.18 13.99
CA TRP A 87 2.78 10.92 15.25
C TRP A 87 2.69 12.42 14.97
N GLU A 88 1.80 13.11 15.68
CA GLU A 88 1.65 14.57 15.61
C GLU A 88 2.72 15.33 16.41
N VAL A 89 3.50 14.60 17.20
CA VAL A 89 4.56 15.12 18.07
C VAL A 89 5.90 14.53 17.67
N LEU A 90 6.97 15.29 17.88
CA LEU A 90 8.32 14.77 17.66
C LEU A 90 8.72 13.83 18.80
N PRO A 91 9.53 12.79 18.53
CA PRO A 91 9.94 11.81 19.55
C PRO A 91 10.58 12.41 20.81
N SER A 92 11.21 13.59 20.69
CA SER A 92 11.94 14.26 21.77
C SER A 92 11.19 15.40 22.44
N GLU A 93 9.96 15.73 22.04
CA GLU A 93 9.23 16.88 22.59
C GLU A 93 8.75 16.66 24.03
N GLY A 94 8.78 15.42 24.54
CA GLY A 94 8.31 15.10 25.90
C GLY A 94 6.80 15.28 26.08
N ILE A 95 6.08 15.60 25.00
CA ILE A 95 4.62 15.72 24.94
C ILE A 95 4.08 14.38 24.42
N PRO A 96 3.08 13.78 25.08
CA PRO A 96 2.46 12.57 24.57
C PRO A 96 1.65 12.87 23.30
N PRO A 97 1.60 11.92 22.35
CA PRO A 97 0.74 12.05 21.18
C PRO A 97 -0.74 12.06 21.58
N HIS A 98 -1.59 12.57 20.68
CA HIS A 98 -3.03 12.57 20.92
C HIS A 98 -3.56 11.13 21.16
N PRO A 99 -4.48 10.93 22.12
CA PRO A 99 -5.01 9.60 22.43
C PRO A 99 -5.67 8.92 21.24
N ASP A 100 -6.32 9.66 20.35
CA ASP A 100 -6.99 9.09 19.18
C ASP A 100 -5.99 8.50 18.17
N ILE A 101 -4.89 9.22 17.88
CA ILE A 101 -3.81 8.71 17.02
C ILE A 101 -3.19 7.46 17.63
N SER A 102 -2.94 7.47 18.94
CA SER A 102 -2.41 6.31 19.66
C SER A 102 -3.35 5.09 19.56
N ALA A 103 -4.66 5.33 19.73
CA ALA A 103 -5.68 4.30 19.65
C ALA A 103 -5.82 3.73 18.23
N GLU A 104 -5.80 4.59 17.20
CA GLU A 104 -5.88 4.18 15.80
C GLU A 104 -4.69 3.31 15.40
N ARG A 105 -3.46 3.71 15.74
CA ARG A 105 -2.25 2.90 15.52
C ARG A 105 -2.37 1.53 16.18
N MET A 106 -2.80 1.50 17.45
CA MET A 106 -2.91 0.25 18.19
C MET A 106 -3.98 -0.68 17.59
N ARG A 107 -5.13 -0.13 17.16
CA ARG A 107 -6.18 -0.89 16.48
C ARG A 107 -5.66 -1.53 15.19
N LEU A 108 -4.97 -0.76 14.35
CA LEU A 108 -4.43 -1.28 13.10
C LEU A 108 -3.36 -2.35 13.35
N LEU A 109 -2.43 -2.11 14.26
CA LEU A 109 -1.41 -3.12 14.63
C LEU A 109 -2.04 -4.40 15.18
N TYR A 110 -3.10 -4.28 15.98
CA TYR A 110 -3.84 -5.44 16.47
C TYR A 110 -4.53 -6.20 15.32
N GLN A 111 -5.17 -5.50 14.38
CA GLN A 111 -5.78 -6.13 13.20
C GLN A 111 -4.77 -6.90 12.35
N LEU A 112 -3.58 -6.31 12.12
CA LEU A 112 -2.49 -6.95 11.39
C LEU A 112 -1.94 -8.16 12.14
N HIS A 113 -1.83 -8.09 13.46
CA HIS A 113 -1.38 -9.20 14.29
C HIS A 113 -2.36 -10.39 14.25
N GLN A 114 -3.66 -10.11 14.22
CA GLN A 114 -4.70 -11.15 14.18
C GLN A 114 -4.75 -11.89 12.84
N ASN A 115 -4.34 -11.23 11.74
CA ASN A 115 -4.37 -11.81 10.39
C ASN A 115 -3.06 -11.52 9.63
N PRO A 116 -1.92 -12.10 10.05
CA PRO A 116 -0.60 -11.73 9.54
C PRO A 116 -0.37 -12.10 8.07
N GLU A 117 -1.14 -13.05 7.53
CA GLU A 117 -1.04 -13.48 6.13
C GLU A 117 -2.15 -12.90 5.24
N ALA A 118 -3.09 -12.14 5.81
CA ALA A 118 -4.16 -11.56 5.02
C ALA A 118 -3.61 -10.46 4.08
N PRO A 119 -3.90 -10.52 2.76
CA PRO A 119 -3.50 -9.46 1.84
C PRO A 119 -4.06 -8.12 2.30
N SER A 120 -3.17 -7.15 2.49
CA SER A 120 -3.49 -5.80 2.97
C SER A 120 -2.43 -4.82 2.48
N ILE A 121 -2.83 -3.55 2.32
CA ILE A 121 -1.92 -2.45 1.98
C ILE A 121 -1.89 -1.50 3.16
N ILE A 122 -0.72 -1.29 3.74
CA ILE A 122 -0.52 -0.36 4.86
C ILE A 122 0.28 0.82 4.33
N ILE A 123 -0.26 2.02 4.47
CA ILE A 123 0.30 3.25 3.91
C ILE A 123 0.82 4.10 5.06
N THR A 124 2.02 4.65 4.93
CA THR A 124 2.61 5.53 5.95
C THR A 124 3.57 6.52 5.29
N GLY A 125 3.67 7.74 5.81
CA GLY A 125 4.52 8.82 5.25
C GLY A 125 5.58 9.37 6.18
#